data_AF-A0A9D3VBG9-F1
#
_entry.id   AF-A0A9D3VBG9-F1
#
_cell.length_a   1.000
_cell.length_b   1.000
_cell.length_c   1.000
_cell.angle_alpha   90.00
_cell.angle_beta   90.00
_cell.angle_gamma   90.00
#
_symmetry.space_group_name_H-M   'P 1'
#
loop_
_entity.id
_entity.type
_entity.pdbx_description
1 polymer ?
#
loop_
_entity_poly.entity_id
_entity_poly.type
_entity_poly.pdbx_seq_one_letter_code
_entity_poly.pdbx_strand_id
1 'polypeptide(L)'
;MVTLVVATSADPASIGPASSLLAMPGWHPGPSLQDAASYTNKEVRLIKLDKRLVVENHLDKRWEEATGETVDDVVFLSKHVASSNRPALTIHPIGTPHLREGEALTAGGKPGWAAPPNPRIGPWFRLLKNIANSHNLVPEFGVTLEATHHGPEINSPTMFVEIGSTEEYWKRQDAAQAIALLVWEGLGLGERIAVGNWSRDNDRNKILLGIGGGHYVPRHMDIVQKDGVWVGHMLPGYSLLMEDPREAKSPTNSAVVGGTWREIIRVAFETTKLAFPGGEVLAHLDHKSLKGWQRNAIIRFLTEQNIKIGKPSDFCPC
;
A
#
# COMPACT_ATOMS: atom_id res chain seq x y z
N MET A 1 -20.12 -3.67 -7.39
CA MET A 1 -18.99 -3.62 -6.45
C MET A 1 -18.67 -2.16 -6.20
N VAL A 2 -18.18 -1.81 -5.01
CA VAL A 2 -17.91 -0.42 -4.63
C VAL A 2 -16.50 -0.24 -4.11
N THR A 3 -15.92 0.94 -4.34
CA THR A 3 -14.67 1.38 -3.71
C THR A 3 -14.99 2.11 -2.42
N LEU A 4 -14.39 1.71 -1.30
CA LEU A 4 -14.49 2.43 -0.04
C LEU A 4 -13.32 3.43 0.08
N VAL A 5 -13.62 4.71 0.15
CA VAL A 5 -12.67 5.77 0.55
C VAL A 5 -12.92 6.08 2.02
N VAL A 6 -11.94 5.82 2.87
CA VAL A 6 -12.15 5.80 4.32
C VAL A 6 -11.34 6.90 4.98
N ALA A 7 -12.03 7.72 5.75
CA ALA A 7 -11.46 8.80 6.53
C ALA A 7 -11.89 8.69 7.99
N THR A 8 -11.20 9.40 8.89
CA THR A 8 -11.55 9.44 10.32
C THR A 8 -11.42 10.83 10.92
N SER A 9 -12.28 11.17 11.87
CA SER A 9 -12.12 12.39 12.68
C SER A 9 -10.99 12.29 13.71
N ALA A 10 -10.47 11.10 13.99
CA ALA A 10 -9.32 10.91 14.89
C ALA A 10 -7.96 11.28 14.25
N ASP A 11 -7.95 11.64 12.97
CA ASP A 11 -6.74 11.93 12.22
C ASP A 11 -6.86 13.28 11.47
N PRO A 12 -6.06 14.31 11.83
CA PRO A 12 -6.11 15.61 11.18
C PRO A 12 -5.78 15.56 9.67
N ALA A 13 -4.92 14.64 9.21
CA ALA A 13 -4.58 14.49 7.79
C ALA A 13 -5.70 13.83 6.98
N SER A 14 -6.67 13.21 7.65
CA SER A 14 -7.81 12.56 7.02
C SER A 14 -8.97 13.54 6.74
N ILE A 15 -9.15 14.52 7.63
CA ILE A 15 -10.27 15.48 7.60
C ILE A 15 -10.22 16.36 6.34
N GLY A 16 -9.06 16.93 6.03
CA GLY A 16 -8.89 17.85 4.89
C GLY A 16 -9.20 17.18 3.54
N PRO A 17 -8.53 16.06 3.18
CA PRO A 17 -8.81 15.30 1.98
C PRO A 17 -10.27 14.88 1.84
N ALA A 18 -10.87 14.32 2.90
CA ALA A 18 -12.27 13.89 2.87
C ALA A 18 -13.22 15.08 2.63
N SER A 19 -13.02 16.20 3.32
CA SER A 19 -13.85 17.40 3.14
C SER A 19 -13.67 18.00 1.74
N SER A 20 -12.45 18.02 1.22
CA SER A 20 -12.14 18.54 -0.12
C SER A 20 -12.73 17.65 -1.21
N LEU A 21 -12.74 16.33 -1.02
CA LEU A 21 -13.37 15.40 -1.94
C LEU A 21 -14.90 15.56 -1.94
N LEU A 22 -15.52 15.66 -0.76
CA LEU A 22 -16.97 15.87 -0.62
C LEU A 22 -17.45 17.21 -1.17
N ALA A 23 -16.57 18.21 -1.26
CA ALA A 23 -16.87 19.50 -1.90
C ALA A 23 -16.92 19.41 -3.44
N MET A 24 -16.46 18.31 -4.04
CA MET A 24 -16.57 18.06 -5.47
C MET A 24 -18.01 17.63 -5.86
N PRO A 25 -18.43 17.74 -7.13
CA PRO A 25 -19.81 17.43 -7.52
C PRO A 25 -20.19 15.95 -7.35
N GLY A 26 -21.49 15.66 -7.17
CA GLY A 26 -22.05 14.31 -7.27
C GLY A 26 -22.11 13.49 -5.97
N TRP A 27 -21.70 14.05 -4.83
CA TRP A 27 -21.85 13.40 -3.53
C TRP A 27 -23.24 13.57 -2.94
N HIS A 28 -23.78 12.47 -2.42
CA HIS A 28 -25.06 12.42 -1.72
C HIS A 28 -24.90 11.64 -0.41
N PRO A 29 -25.77 11.82 0.59
CA PRO A 29 -25.79 10.97 1.78
C PRO A 29 -25.90 9.48 1.41
N GLY A 30 -25.06 8.65 2.00
CA GLY A 30 -25.06 7.19 1.83
C GLY A 30 -25.58 6.45 3.07
N PRO A 31 -25.58 5.10 3.06
CA PRO A 31 -25.99 4.29 4.20
C PRO A 31 -24.99 4.42 5.37
N SER A 32 -25.49 4.53 6.61
CA SER A 32 -24.61 4.58 7.78
C SER A 32 -24.01 3.21 8.10
N LEU A 33 -22.76 3.19 8.56
CA LEU A 33 -22.10 2.00 9.09
C LEU A 33 -21.81 2.19 10.58
N GLN A 34 -22.57 1.54 11.48
CA GLN A 34 -22.34 1.62 12.93
C GLN A 34 -22.16 3.07 13.41
N ASP A 35 -23.12 3.93 13.06
CA ASP A 35 -23.15 5.38 13.34
C ASP A 35 -22.15 6.24 12.54
N ALA A 36 -21.24 5.65 11.77
CA ALA A 36 -20.41 6.39 10.84
C ALA A 36 -21.24 6.94 9.67
N ALA A 37 -21.07 8.23 9.39
CA ALA A 37 -21.64 8.86 8.21
C ALA A 37 -20.94 8.35 6.95
N SER A 38 -21.71 8.06 5.90
CA SER A 38 -21.17 7.79 4.59
C SER A 38 -21.80 8.65 3.52
N TYR A 39 -21.12 8.75 2.39
CA TYR A 39 -21.51 9.51 1.23
C TYR A 39 -21.29 8.66 -0.02
N THR A 40 -22.17 8.81 -1.00
CA THR A 40 -22.14 8.04 -2.25
C THR A 40 -21.93 8.94 -3.45
N ASN A 41 -21.09 8.49 -4.37
CA ASN A 41 -20.90 9.07 -5.71
C ASN A 41 -20.52 7.93 -6.67
N LYS A 42 -21.40 7.59 -7.61
CA LYS A 42 -21.26 6.42 -8.51
C LYS A 42 -20.96 5.14 -7.70
N GLU A 43 -19.93 4.38 -8.05
CA GLU A 43 -19.48 3.18 -7.33
C GLU A 43 -18.53 3.49 -6.15
N VAL A 44 -18.38 4.76 -5.75
CA VAL A 44 -17.51 5.17 -4.65
C VAL A 44 -18.32 5.48 -3.40
N ARG A 45 -17.85 5.01 -2.24
CA ARG A 45 -18.41 5.30 -0.92
C ARG A 45 -17.34 5.99 -0.08
N LEU A 46 -17.59 7.23 0.33
CA LEU A 46 -16.73 7.89 1.32
C LEU A 46 -17.31 7.62 2.72
N ILE A 47 -16.54 6.99 3.59
CA ILE A 47 -16.94 6.68 4.98
C ILE A 47 -16.13 7.55 5.94
N LYS A 48 -16.81 8.18 6.90
CA LYS A 48 -16.18 8.97 7.97
C LYS A 48 -16.34 8.25 9.31
N LEU A 49 -15.26 7.62 9.76
CA LEU A 49 -15.16 6.93 11.04
C LEU A 49 -14.72 7.90 12.15
N ASP A 50 -14.74 7.43 13.40
CA ASP A 50 -14.38 8.19 14.59
C ASP A 50 -13.12 7.66 15.31
N LYS A 51 -12.66 6.46 14.94
CA LYS A 51 -11.50 5.77 15.53
C LYS A 51 -10.30 5.75 14.58
N ARG A 52 -9.14 5.32 15.09
CA ARG A 52 -7.90 5.19 14.30
C ARG A 52 -8.09 4.14 13.21
N LEU A 53 -7.76 4.49 11.97
CA LEU A 53 -7.94 3.62 10.80
C LEU A 53 -7.20 2.29 10.91
N VAL A 54 -5.99 2.28 11.51
CA VAL A 54 -5.17 1.08 11.62
C VAL A 54 -5.79 -0.05 12.47
N VAL A 55 -6.86 0.21 13.23
CA VAL A 55 -7.59 -0.80 14.01
C VAL A 55 -9.00 -1.11 13.47
N GLU A 56 -9.37 -0.56 12.31
CA GLU A 56 -10.67 -0.78 11.66
C GLU A 56 -10.70 -2.12 10.90
N ASN A 57 -10.42 -3.21 11.62
CA ASN A 57 -10.38 -4.56 11.05
C ASN A 57 -11.72 -4.92 10.39
N HIS A 58 -11.61 -5.64 9.27
CA HIS A 58 -12.70 -6.17 8.47
C HIS A 58 -13.73 -5.11 8.06
N LEU A 59 -13.30 -3.87 7.84
CA LEU A 59 -14.18 -2.78 7.42
C LEU A 59 -14.92 -3.10 6.11
N ASP A 60 -14.23 -3.75 5.17
CA ASP A 60 -14.81 -4.29 3.95
C ASP A 60 -16.00 -5.23 4.24
N LYS A 61 -15.79 -6.27 5.05
CA LYS A 61 -16.84 -7.23 5.41
C LYS A 61 -17.98 -6.59 6.20
N ARG A 62 -17.65 -5.72 7.16
CA ARG A 62 -18.66 -4.98 7.93
C ARG A 62 -19.54 -4.13 7.01
N TRP A 63 -18.96 -3.52 5.97
CA TRP A 63 -19.73 -2.80 4.96
C TRP A 63 -20.64 -3.73 4.15
N GLU A 64 -20.10 -4.84 3.65
CA GLU A 64 -20.86 -5.84 2.88
C GLU A 64 -22.05 -6.38 3.69
N GLU A 65 -21.83 -6.73 4.96
CA GLU A 65 -22.86 -7.23 5.87
C GLU A 65 -23.95 -6.18 6.14
N ALA A 66 -23.56 -4.91 6.31
CA ALA A 66 -24.50 -3.85 6.65
C ALA A 66 -25.32 -3.34 5.45
N THR A 67 -24.75 -3.39 4.24
CA THR A 67 -25.33 -2.71 3.06
C THR A 67 -25.72 -3.66 1.93
N GLY A 68 -25.17 -4.88 1.91
CA GLY A 68 -25.27 -5.80 0.78
C GLY A 68 -24.40 -5.41 -0.43
N GLU A 69 -23.62 -4.32 -0.35
CA GLU A 69 -22.72 -3.91 -1.44
C GLU A 69 -21.36 -4.59 -1.34
N THR A 70 -21.01 -5.42 -2.33
CA THR A 70 -19.66 -6.03 -2.43
C THR A 70 -18.57 -4.99 -2.56
N VAL A 71 -17.48 -5.12 -1.78
CA VAL A 71 -16.36 -4.16 -1.77
C VAL A 71 -15.27 -4.61 -2.75
N ASP A 72 -15.02 -3.77 -3.76
CA ASP A 72 -13.95 -3.99 -4.76
C ASP A 72 -12.57 -3.70 -4.17
N ASP A 73 -12.42 -2.56 -3.50
CA ASP A 73 -11.18 -2.14 -2.86
C ASP A 73 -11.41 -1.05 -1.79
N VAL A 74 -10.35 -0.78 -1.01
CA VAL A 74 -10.36 0.19 0.08
C VAL A 74 -9.17 1.15 -0.05
N VAL A 75 -9.43 2.44 0.12
CA VAL A 75 -8.44 3.52 0.13
C VAL A 75 -8.57 4.29 1.44
N PHE A 76 -7.56 4.17 2.31
CA PHE A 76 -7.51 4.91 3.56
C PHE A 76 -6.81 6.26 3.37
N LEU A 77 -7.41 7.34 3.88
CA LEU A 77 -6.83 8.67 3.93
C LEU A 77 -6.30 8.93 5.34
N SER A 78 -4.99 9.06 5.51
CA SER A 78 -4.34 9.00 6.83
C SER A 78 -3.18 9.97 6.95
N LYS A 79 -2.65 10.14 8.16
CA LYS A 79 -1.37 10.80 8.38
C LYS A 79 -0.22 9.82 8.27
N HIS A 80 0.85 10.32 7.67
CA HIS A 80 2.18 9.76 7.83
C HIS A 80 2.92 10.47 8.97
N VAL A 81 3.68 9.73 9.77
CA VAL A 81 4.54 10.25 10.84
C VAL A 81 5.98 9.78 10.63
N ALA A 82 6.91 10.73 10.50
CA ALA A 82 8.33 10.43 10.34
C ALA A 82 9.20 11.30 11.25
N SER A 83 10.23 10.69 11.85
CA SER A 83 11.19 11.39 12.71
C SER A 83 12.03 12.46 11.99
N SER A 84 12.09 12.41 10.66
CA SER A 84 12.76 13.42 9.83
C SER A 84 12.00 14.74 9.78
N ASN A 85 10.71 14.74 10.16
CA ASN A 85 9.77 15.86 10.03
C ASN A 85 9.66 16.44 8.60
N ARG A 86 10.16 15.72 7.58
CA ARG A 86 10.10 16.19 6.19
C ARG A 86 8.67 16.03 5.66
N PRO A 87 8.11 17.06 4.99
CA PRO A 87 6.81 16.94 4.36
C PRO A 87 6.83 15.88 3.26
N ALA A 88 5.80 15.04 3.23
CA ALA A 88 5.68 13.96 2.26
C ALA A 88 4.23 13.67 1.92
N LEU A 89 3.99 13.25 0.67
CA LEU A 89 2.75 12.63 0.25
C LEU A 89 3.08 11.18 -0.11
N THR A 90 2.42 10.24 0.56
CA THR A 90 2.84 8.83 0.50
C THR A 90 1.70 7.91 0.09
N ILE A 91 2.06 6.78 -0.50
CA ILE A 91 1.13 5.69 -0.81
C ILE A 91 1.81 4.38 -0.43
N HIS A 92 1.10 3.47 0.22
CA HIS A 92 1.67 2.17 0.55
C HIS A 92 0.63 1.05 0.69
N PRO A 93 1.05 -0.20 0.43
CA PRO A 93 0.27 -1.38 0.79
C PRO A 93 0.33 -1.62 2.32
N ILE A 94 -0.63 -2.35 2.85
CA ILE A 94 -0.72 -2.63 4.29
C ILE A 94 -0.45 -4.09 4.64
N GLY A 95 -0.02 -4.32 5.88
CA GLY A 95 0.23 -5.64 6.42
C GLY A 95 1.29 -5.66 7.50
N THR A 96 1.22 -6.68 8.36
CA THR A 96 2.26 -7.01 9.34
C THR A 96 2.81 -8.42 9.15
N PRO A 97 3.23 -8.80 7.92
CA PRO A 97 3.62 -10.17 7.59
C PRO A 97 4.94 -10.63 8.26
N HIS A 98 5.70 -9.71 8.86
CA HIS A 98 6.94 -10.02 9.57
C HIS A 98 6.72 -10.53 11.00
N LEU A 99 5.57 -10.20 11.61
CA LEU A 99 5.27 -10.53 13.01
C LEU A 99 4.83 -11.98 13.16
N ARG A 100 5.25 -12.63 14.25
CA ARG A 100 4.77 -13.96 14.66
C ARG A 100 3.56 -13.88 15.59
N GLU A 101 2.82 -14.98 15.69
CA GLU A 101 1.77 -15.10 16.70
C GLU A 101 2.33 -14.83 18.11
N GLY A 102 1.59 -14.04 18.89
CA GLY A 102 1.99 -13.62 20.23
C GLY A 102 2.89 -12.37 20.29
N GLU A 103 3.41 -11.88 19.15
CA GLU A 103 4.09 -10.57 19.12
C GLU A 103 3.08 -9.41 19.23
N ALA A 104 3.49 -8.33 19.88
CA ALA A 104 2.64 -7.17 20.10
C ALA A 104 2.41 -6.39 18.79
N LEU A 105 1.15 -6.12 18.47
CA LEU A 105 0.77 -5.24 17.36
C LEU A 105 0.84 -3.78 17.81
N THR A 106 1.77 -3.01 17.25
CA THR A 106 1.92 -1.58 17.57
C THR A 106 0.92 -0.69 16.83
N ALA A 107 0.54 -1.09 15.61
CA ALA A 107 -0.32 -0.32 14.71
C ALA A 107 -1.35 -1.22 14.02
N GLY A 108 -2.05 -2.05 14.80
CA GLY A 108 -3.13 -2.92 14.33
C GLY A 108 -2.74 -3.98 13.29
N GLY A 109 -3.74 -4.56 12.63
CA GLY A 109 -3.55 -5.70 11.72
C GLY A 109 -3.51 -7.03 12.46
N LYS A 110 -2.80 -8.01 11.89
CA LYS A 110 -2.68 -9.37 12.43
C LYS A 110 -1.29 -9.96 12.10
N PRO A 111 -0.64 -10.70 13.02
CA PRO A 111 0.65 -11.31 12.72
C PRO A 111 0.60 -12.23 11.49
N GLY A 112 1.65 -12.19 10.68
CA GLY A 112 1.76 -13.04 9.48
C GLY A 112 0.75 -12.71 8.37
N TRP A 113 0.13 -11.54 8.40
CA TRP A 113 -0.92 -11.16 7.45
C TRP A 113 -0.55 -9.89 6.66
N ALA A 114 -1.07 -9.80 5.43
CA ALA A 114 -1.09 -8.60 4.61
C ALA A 114 -2.38 -8.57 3.78
N ALA A 115 -2.90 -7.38 3.49
CA ALA A 115 -4.03 -7.23 2.55
C ALA A 115 -3.53 -7.45 1.13
N PRO A 116 -4.37 -7.88 0.17
CA PRO A 116 -4.03 -7.72 -1.24
C PRO A 116 -3.68 -6.24 -1.50
N PRO A 117 -2.56 -5.93 -2.16
CA PRO A 117 -2.18 -4.54 -2.42
C PRO A 117 -3.16 -3.94 -3.44
N ASN A 118 -3.58 -2.69 -3.25
CA ASN A 118 -4.45 -2.04 -4.23
C ASN A 118 -3.73 -1.92 -5.60
N PRO A 119 -4.31 -2.42 -6.71
CA PRO A 119 -3.69 -2.33 -8.03
C PRO A 119 -3.32 -0.90 -8.46
N ARG A 120 -4.00 0.10 -7.88
CA ARG A 120 -3.80 1.51 -8.17
C ARG A 120 -2.50 2.08 -7.59
N ILE A 121 -1.78 1.42 -6.68
CA ILE A 121 -0.58 1.98 -6.00
C ILE A 121 0.43 2.60 -6.99
N GLY A 122 0.88 1.84 -8.00
CA GLY A 122 1.84 2.33 -9.00
C GLY A 122 1.29 3.49 -9.85
N PRO A 123 0.14 3.30 -10.52
CA PRO A 123 -0.53 4.36 -11.27
C PRO A 123 -0.83 5.62 -10.46
N TRP A 124 -1.33 5.49 -9.22
CA TRP A 124 -1.67 6.61 -8.35
C TRP A 124 -0.43 7.31 -7.80
N PHE A 125 0.68 6.61 -7.57
CA PHE A 125 1.93 7.27 -7.25
C PHE A 125 2.38 8.21 -8.37
N ARG A 126 2.29 7.78 -9.64
CA ARG A 126 2.62 8.62 -10.80
C ARG A 126 1.63 9.78 -10.95
N LEU A 127 0.33 9.52 -10.76
CA LEU A 127 -0.71 10.55 -10.79
C LEU A 127 -0.50 11.60 -9.69
N LEU A 128 -0.24 11.17 -8.45
CA LEU A 128 0.05 12.03 -7.31
C LEU A 128 1.29 12.88 -7.55
N LYS A 129 2.34 12.30 -8.16
CA LYS A 129 3.54 13.05 -8.55
C LYS A 129 3.20 14.14 -9.57
N ASN A 130 2.37 13.85 -10.57
CA ASN A 130 1.94 14.86 -11.56
C ASN A 130 1.12 15.98 -10.91
N ILE A 131 0.14 15.62 -10.07
CA ILE A 131 -0.69 16.57 -9.31
C ILE A 131 0.18 17.44 -8.40
N ALA A 132 1.07 16.84 -7.62
CA ALA A 132 1.94 17.58 -6.70
C ALA A 132 2.85 18.58 -7.43
N ASN A 133 3.34 18.23 -8.63
CA ASN A 133 4.09 19.17 -9.47
C ASN A 133 3.20 20.28 -10.02
N SER A 134 2.03 19.98 -10.58
CA SER A 134 1.14 20.99 -11.16
C SER A 134 0.53 21.94 -10.13
N HIS A 135 0.46 21.52 -8.86
CA HIS A 135 -0.02 22.32 -7.74
C HIS A 135 1.11 22.94 -6.88
N ASN A 136 2.37 22.92 -7.36
CA ASN A 136 3.54 23.52 -6.70
C ASN A 136 3.80 23.01 -5.26
N LEU A 137 3.45 21.76 -4.97
CA LEU A 137 3.79 21.11 -3.70
C LEU A 137 5.25 20.61 -3.70
N VAL A 138 5.81 20.33 -4.88
CA VAL A 138 7.22 19.93 -5.07
C VAL A 138 8.07 21.20 -5.27
N PRO A 139 9.27 21.33 -4.66
CA PRO A 139 10.05 20.29 -3.98
C PRO A 139 9.81 20.18 -2.47
N GLU A 140 8.88 20.95 -1.91
CA GLU A 140 8.61 20.92 -0.47
C GLU A 140 8.15 19.53 -0.03
N PHE A 141 7.03 19.06 -0.54
CA PHE A 141 6.55 17.70 -0.32
C PHE A 141 7.31 16.70 -1.19
N GLY A 142 7.95 15.73 -0.55
CA GLY A 142 8.42 14.52 -1.23
C GLY A 142 7.23 13.63 -1.59
N VAL A 143 7.06 13.27 -2.86
CA VAL A 143 6.10 12.24 -3.27
C VAL A 143 6.82 10.89 -3.31
N THR A 144 6.42 9.94 -2.46
CA THR A 144 7.13 8.67 -2.29
C THR A 144 6.19 7.50 -2.05
N LEU A 145 6.64 6.30 -2.35
CA LEU A 145 6.04 5.08 -1.80
C LEU A 145 6.64 4.76 -0.44
N GLU A 146 5.91 3.95 0.33
CA GLU A 146 6.42 3.33 1.54
C GLU A 146 6.34 1.80 1.46
N ALA A 147 7.10 1.18 2.36
CA ALA A 147 7.09 -0.26 2.56
C ALA A 147 5.72 -0.74 3.08
N THR A 148 5.46 -2.03 2.90
CA THR A 148 4.29 -2.70 3.49
C THR A 148 4.38 -2.67 4.99
N HIS A 149 3.41 -2.03 5.66
CA HIS A 149 3.40 -1.97 7.11
C HIS A 149 1.98 -1.73 7.68
N HIS A 150 1.85 -2.04 8.97
CA HIS A 150 0.69 -1.84 9.84
C HIS A 150 -0.66 -2.41 9.34
N GLY A 151 -1.70 -2.30 10.17
CA GLY A 151 -3.07 -2.69 9.87
C GLY A 151 -3.88 -1.63 9.13
N PRO A 152 -5.21 -1.76 9.07
CA PRO A 152 -6.05 -2.79 9.69
C PRO A 152 -6.09 -4.10 8.90
N GLU A 153 -6.61 -5.18 9.49
CA GLU A 153 -6.84 -6.46 8.79
C GLU A 153 -8.00 -6.31 7.79
N ILE A 154 -7.73 -6.29 6.49
CA ILE A 154 -8.70 -6.14 5.38
C ILE A 154 -8.54 -7.28 4.37
N ASN A 155 -9.63 -7.75 3.79
CA ASN A 155 -9.64 -8.84 2.81
C ASN A 155 -9.65 -8.34 1.36
N SER A 156 -10.28 -7.20 1.08
CA SER A 156 -10.25 -6.54 -0.23
C SER A 156 -8.91 -5.85 -0.53
N PRO A 157 -8.54 -5.66 -1.81
CA PRO A 157 -7.41 -4.83 -2.21
C PRO A 157 -7.37 -3.48 -1.49
N THR A 158 -6.22 -3.14 -0.90
CA THR A 158 -6.14 -2.00 0.02
C THR A 158 -4.86 -1.21 -0.13
N MET A 159 -4.95 0.11 0.05
CA MET A 159 -3.81 1.00 0.23
C MET A 159 -4.12 2.12 1.22
N PHE A 160 -3.05 2.71 1.76
CA PHE A 160 -3.08 4.00 2.42
C PHE A 160 -2.55 5.06 1.47
N VAL A 161 -3.16 6.25 1.54
CA VAL A 161 -2.72 7.49 0.88
C VAL A 161 -2.61 8.54 1.98
N GLU A 162 -1.41 9.08 2.17
CA GLU A 162 -1.12 9.85 3.38
C GLU A 162 -0.50 11.23 3.12
N ILE A 163 -0.70 12.11 4.09
CA ILE A 163 -0.01 13.39 4.21
C ILE A 163 0.90 13.31 5.43
N GLY A 164 2.16 13.68 5.25
CA GLY A 164 3.17 13.68 6.30
C GLY A 164 3.99 14.96 6.34
N SER A 165 4.84 15.14 7.35
CA SER A 165 5.08 14.19 8.44
C SER A 165 4.74 14.75 9.83
N THR A 166 4.17 15.96 9.89
CA THR A 166 3.89 16.71 11.12
C THR A 166 2.50 17.34 11.06
N GLU A 167 1.99 17.77 12.22
CA GLU A 167 0.67 18.41 12.33
C GLU A 167 0.51 19.67 11.46
N GLU A 168 1.59 20.42 11.27
CA GLU A 168 1.63 21.55 10.35
C GLU A 168 1.25 21.13 8.93
N TYR A 169 1.82 20.03 8.44
CA TYR A 169 1.57 19.52 7.09
C TYR A 169 0.25 18.77 6.98
N TRP A 170 -0.17 18.03 8.02
CA TRP A 170 -1.44 17.30 8.03
C TRP A 170 -2.66 18.21 7.81
N LYS A 171 -2.57 19.47 8.25
CA LYS A 171 -3.66 20.45 8.14
C LYS A 171 -3.56 21.34 6.90
N ARG A 172 -2.55 21.15 6.04
CA ARG A 172 -2.38 21.97 4.85
C ARG A 172 -3.49 21.71 3.82
N GLN A 173 -4.20 22.79 3.47
CA GLN A 173 -5.36 22.71 2.60
C GLN A 173 -5.00 22.35 1.16
N ASP A 174 -3.84 22.78 0.67
CA ASP A 174 -3.37 22.45 -0.69
C ASP A 174 -2.90 20.99 -0.81
N ALA A 175 -2.23 20.45 0.20
CA ALA A 175 -1.94 19.01 0.30
C ALA A 175 -3.24 18.19 0.34
N ALA A 176 -4.22 18.64 1.13
CA ALA A 176 -5.54 18.01 1.20
C ALA A 176 -6.28 18.01 -0.14
N GLN A 177 -6.24 19.13 -0.87
CA GLN A 177 -6.81 19.25 -2.21
C GLN A 177 -6.11 18.36 -3.23
N ALA A 178 -4.78 18.21 -3.15
CA ALA A 178 -4.03 17.30 -4.02
C ALA A 178 -4.42 15.83 -3.79
N ILE A 179 -4.59 15.39 -2.54
CA ILE A 179 -5.07 14.04 -2.25
C ILE A 179 -6.53 13.85 -2.70
N ALA A 180 -7.40 14.84 -2.48
CA ALA A 180 -8.77 14.77 -2.99
C ALA A 180 -8.83 14.69 -4.52
N LEU A 181 -7.99 15.46 -5.21
CA LEU A 181 -7.88 15.42 -6.67
C LEU A 181 -7.33 14.08 -7.16
N LEU A 182 -6.35 13.50 -6.45
CA LEU A 182 -5.85 12.15 -6.73
C LEU A 182 -6.98 11.12 -6.69
N VAL A 183 -7.78 11.12 -5.63
CA VAL A 183 -8.91 10.18 -5.50
C VAL A 183 -9.96 10.43 -6.58
N TRP A 184 -10.29 11.70 -6.85
CA TRP A 184 -11.27 12.09 -7.85
C TRP A 184 -10.89 11.66 -9.27
N GLU A 185 -9.66 11.96 -9.71
CA GLU A 185 -9.15 11.56 -11.01
C GLU A 185 -8.86 10.05 -11.06
N GLY A 186 -8.26 9.51 -10.00
CA GLY A 186 -7.90 8.11 -9.88
C GLY A 186 -9.09 7.16 -9.98
N LEU A 187 -10.24 7.56 -9.44
CA LEU A 187 -11.50 6.81 -9.51
C LEU A 187 -12.42 7.23 -10.68
N GLY A 188 -12.01 8.18 -11.53
CA GLY A 188 -12.80 8.60 -12.69
C GLY A 188 -14.12 9.30 -12.34
N LEU A 189 -14.17 9.99 -11.20
CA LEU A 189 -15.40 10.66 -10.74
C LEU A 189 -15.78 11.83 -11.66
N GLY A 190 -14.81 12.58 -12.19
CA GLY A 190 -15.01 13.75 -13.06
C GLY A 190 -15.03 13.49 -14.56
N GLU A 191 -15.73 12.44 -15.01
CA GLU A 191 -15.87 12.06 -16.44
C GLU A 191 -14.56 11.68 -17.16
N ARG A 192 -13.45 11.58 -16.41
CA ARG A 192 -12.18 11.05 -16.89
C ARG A 192 -12.13 9.53 -16.74
N ILE A 193 -11.30 8.89 -17.55
CA ILE A 193 -11.01 7.46 -17.42
C ILE A 193 -10.28 7.23 -16.09
N ALA A 194 -10.80 6.31 -15.28
CA ALA A 194 -10.18 5.93 -14.00
C ALA A 194 -8.75 5.42 -14.22
N VAL A 195 -7.87 5.72 -13.27
CA VAL A 195 -6.44 5.41 -13.36
C VAL A 195 -6.11 4.20 -12.50
N GLY A 196 -5.51 3.18 -13.11
CA GLY A 196 -5.01 2.01 -12.41
C GLY A 196 -6.04 0.91 -12.15
N ASN A 197 -7.15 0.88 -12.90
CA ASN A 197 -8.05 -0.27 -12.89
C ASN A 197 -7.33 -1.49 -13.45
N TRP A 198 -7.31 -2.58 -12.68
CA TRP A 198 -6.85 -3.87 -13.18
C TRP A 198 -8.00 -4.60 -13.86
N SER A 199 -7.77 -5.08 -15.08
CA SER A 199 -8.76 -5.80 -15.88
C SER A 199 -8.10 -6.96 -16.62
N ARG A 200 -8.90 -7.79 -17.31
CA ARG A 200 -8.38 -8.88 -18.14
C ARG A 200 -7.46 -8.40 -19.27
N ASP A 201 -7.59 -7.15 -19.70
CA ASP A 201 -6.69 -6.55 -20.70
C ASP A 201 -5.28 -6.34 -20.14
N ASN A 202 -5.11 -6.48 -18.83
CA ASN A 202 -3.84 -6.41 -18.13
C ASN A 202 -3.29 -7.80 -17.78
N ASP A 203 -3.97 -8.88 -18.20
CA ASP A 203 -3.44 -10.23 -18.08
C ASP A 203 -2.02 -10.27 -18.67
N ARG A 204 -1.09 -10.91 -17.96
CA ARG A 204 0.35 -11.01 -18.30
C ARG A 204 1.17 -9.75 -18.08
N ASN A 205 0.59 -8.64 -17.64
CA ASN A 205 1.41 -7.53 -17.14
C ASN A 205 2.24 -8.00 -15.95
N LYS A 206 3.44 -7.41 -15.83
CA LYS A 206 4.38 -7.73 -14.77
C LYS A 206 4.18 -6.83 -13.56
N ILE A 207 4.17 -7.43 -12.39
CA ILE A 207 3.95 -6.75 -11.11
C ILE A 207 5.22 -6.83 -10.29
N LEU A 208 5.68 -5.68 -9.82
CA LEU A 208 6.86 -5.55 -8.97
C LEU A 208 6.53 -5.94 -7.52
N LEU A 209 7.15 -7.02 -7.04
CA LEU A 209 7.28 -7.34 -5.62
C LEU A 209 8.66 -6.86 -5.14
N GLY A 210 8.70 -5.80 -4.34
CA GLY A 210 9.96 -5.23 -3.87
C GLY A 210 10.48 -5.96 -2.63
N ILE A 211 11.77 -6.33 -2.63
CA ILE A 211 12.41 -7.00 -1.50
C ILE A 211 13.73 -6.29 -1.17
N GLY A 212 13.86 -5.84 0.08
CA GLY A 212 14.97 -5.04 0.59
C GLY A 212 14.66 -3.54 0.65
N GLY A 213 15.68 -2.75 0.94
CA GLY A 213 15.61 -1.30 1.06
C GLY A 213 15.20 -0.82 2.45
N GLY A 214 15.10 0.50 2.60
CA GLY A 214 14.52 1.14 3.78
C GLY A 214 13.01 1.35 3.65
N HIS A 215 12.43 2.11 4.58
CA HIS A 215 11.00 2.37 4.63
C HIS A 215 10.44 3.03 3.35
N TYR A 216 11.17 3.97 2.75
CA TYR A 216 10.75 4.69 1.53
C TYR A 216 11.19 4.03 0.21
N VAL A 217 11.75 2.81 0.26
CA VAL A 217 11.94 1.92 -0.91
C VAL A 217 12.52 2.56 -2.20
N PRO A 218 13.55 3.43 -2.13
CA PRO A 218 13.93 4.31 -3.25
C PRO A 218 14.38 3.58 -4.52
N ARG A 219 15.10 2.45 -4.40
CA ARG A 219 15.53 1.68 -5.58
C ARG A 219 14.38 1.04 -6.34
N HIS A 220 13.31 0.68 -5.63
CA HIS A 220 12.12 0.17 -6.27
C HIS A 220 11.37 1.32 -6.94
N MET A 221 11.33 2.50 -6.30
CA MET A 221 10.72 3.70 -6.88
C MET A 221 11.36 4.14 -8.20
N ASP A 222 12.69 3.97 -8.36
CA ASP A 222 13.39 4.25 -9.63
C ASP A 222 12.77 3.51 -10.83
N ILE A 223 12.14 2.36 -10.57
CA ILE A 223 11.41 1.55 -11.54
C ILE A 223 9.95 2.00 -11.60
N VAL A 224 9.27 2.10 -10.44
CA VAL A 224 7.83 2.38 -10.35
C VAL A 224 7.42 3.72 -10.97
N GLN A 225 8.32 4.70 -10.95
CA GLN A 225 8.07 6.01 -11.58
C GLN A 225 7.91 5.94 -13.10
N LYS A 226 8.30 4.84 -13.74
CA LYS A 226 8.13 4.62 -15.18
C LYS A 226 6.70 4.18 -15.48
N ASP A 227 6.20 4.59 -16.63
CA ASP A 227 4.84 4.27 -17.06
C ASP A 227 4.64 2.76 -17.24
N GLY A 228 3.41 2.31 -16.99
CA GLY A 228 3.01 0.90 -17.13
C GLY A 228 3.52 -0.05 -16.03
N VAL A 229 4.31 0.43 -15.06
CA VAL A 229 4.75 -0.41 -13.94
C VAL A 229 3.63 -0.57 -12.91
N TRP A 230 3.31 -1.82 -12.60
CA TRP A 230 2.40 -2.25 -11.54
C TRP A 230 3.17 -2.67 -10.28
N VAL A 231 2.58 -2.42 -9.11
CA VAL A 231 3.27 -2.54 -7.82
C VAL A 231 2.45 -3.40 -6.88
N GLY A 232 3.07 -4.45 -6.37
CA GLY A 232 2.53 -5.26 -5.30
C GLY A 232 3.04 -4.78 -3.94
N HIS A 233 3.38 -5.73 -3.09
CA HIS A 233 4.02 -5.42 -1.81
C HIS A 233 5.47 -4.95 -1.95
N MET A 234 5.90 -4.18 -0.96
CA MET A 234 7.28 -3.75 -0.78
C MET A 234 7.76 -4.20 0.60
N LEU A 235 8.80 -5.03 0.65
CA LEU A 235 9.30 -5.67 1.87
C LEU A 235 10.63 -5.03 2.28
N PRO A 236 10.65 -4.12 3.26
CA PRO A 236 11.87 -3.43 3.66
C PRO A 236 12.82 -4.39 4.35
N GLY A 237 14.13 -4.12 4.28
CA GLY A 237 15.16 -5.00 4.83
C GLY A 237 14.99 -5.30 6.32
N TYR A 238 14.51 -4.35 7.12
CA TYR A 238 14.26 -4.55 8.55
C TYR A 238 13.10 -5.52 8.85
N SER A 239 12.20 -5.75 7.89
CA SER A 239 11.09 -6.72 8.03
C SER A 239 11.50 -8.15 7.66
N LEU A 240 12.62 -8.31 6.94
CA LEU A 240 13.17 -9.60 6.56
C LEU A 240 14.01 -10.16 7.71
N LEU A 241 13.34 -10.58 8.78
CA LEU A 241 13.99 -11.13 9.96
C LEU A 241 14.67 -12.45 9.59
N MET A 242 16.00 -12.43 9.55
CA MET A 242 16.87 -13.56 9.17
C MET A 242 17.86 -13.84 10.30
N GLU A 243 17.89 -15.07 10.77
CA GLU A 243 18.82 -15.53 11.80
C GLU A 243 20.17 -15.88 11.14
N ASP A 244 21.28 -15.23 11.56
CA ASP A 244 22.59 -15.46 10.96
C ASP A 244 23.07 -16.89 11.26
N PRO A 245 23.30 -17.74 10.25
CA PRO A 245 23.74 -19.12 10.47
C PRO A 245 25.06 -19.26 11.24
N ARG A 246 25.87 -18.19 11.28
CA ARG A 246 27.18 -18.18 11.98
C ARG A 246 27.05 -17.91 13.48
N GLU A 247 25.91 -17.38 13.93
CA GLU A 247 25.64 -17.07 15.33
C GLU A 247 24.91 -18.23 16.05
N ALA A 248 24.53 -19.28 15.31
CA ALA A 248 23.91 -20.47 15.87
C ALA A 248 24.90 -21.26 16.75
N LYS A 249 24.58 -21.41 18.04
CA LYS A 249 25.41 -22.11 19.05
C LYS A 249 25.46 -23.65 18.89
N SER A 250 24.92 -24.20 17.80
CA SER A 250 24.83 -25.64 17.55
C SER A 250 25.54 -26.01 16.24
N PRO A 251 26.47 -26.99 16.23
CA PRO A 251 27.17 -27.45 15.04
C PRO A 251 26.29 -28.39 14.19
N THR A 252 24.99 -28.10 14.09
CA THR A 252 24.12 -28.82 13.17
C THR A 252 24.22 -28.17 11.80
N ASN A 253 24.64 -28.98 10.83
CA ASN A 253 24.75 -28.70 9.40
C ASN A 253 23.41 -28.30 8.72
N SER A 254 22.48 -27.66 9.42
CA SER A 254 21.28 -27.13 8.78
C SER A 254 21.64 -25.85 8.04
N ALA A 255 21.92 -25.98 6.75
CA ALA A 255 22.15 -24.90 5.79
C ALA A 255 20.92 -23.98 5.55
N VAL A 256 19.99 -23.91 6.51
CA VAL A 256 18.71 -23.21 6.41
C VAL A 256 18.75 -21.99 7.33
N VAL A 257 18.65 -20.81 6.73
CA VAL A 257 18.54 -19.53 7.45
C VAL A 257 17.17 -19.46 8.13
N GLY A 258 17.15 -19.35 9.46
CA GLY A 258 15.95 -19.17 10.27
C GLY A 258 15.36 -17.76 10.20
N GLY A 259 14.33 -17.47 11.00
CA GLY A 259 13.59 -16.21 10.98
C GLY A 259 12.27 -16.25 10.19
N THR A 260 11.55 -15.13 10.08
CA THR A 260 10.23 -15.02 9.40
C THR A 260 10.32 -14.58 7.93
N TRP A 261 11.53 -14.40 7.41
CA TRP A 261 11.77 -13.85 6.07
C TRP A 261 11.16 -14.67 4.92
N ARG A 262 10.96 -15.98 5.09
CA ARG A 262 10.31 -16.84 4.08
C ARG A 262 8.81 -16.62 4.07
N GLU A 263 8.21 -16.59 5.25
CA GLU A 263 6.79 -16.40 5.47
C GLU A 263 6.35 -15.05 4.91
N ILE A 264 7.09 -13.97 5.21
CA ILE A 264 6.77 -12.63 4.69
C ILE A 264 6.82 -12.56 3.16
N ILE A 265 7.84 -13.15 2.52
CA ILE A 265 7.93 -13.18 1.05
C ILE A 265 6.77 -13.98 0.46
N ARG A 266 6.43 -15.12 1.06
CA ARG A 266 5.31 -15.97 0.60
C ARG A 266 3.97 -15.25 0.73
N VAL A 267 3.68 -14.66 1.89
CA VAL A 267 2.44 -13.91 2.13
C VAL A 267 2.32 -12.77 1.12
N ALA A 268 3.37 -11.95 1.00
CA ALA A 268 3.40 -10.82 0.08
C ALA A 268 3.24 -11.24 -1.39
N PHE A 269 3.85 -12.35 -1.79
CA PHE A 269 3.72 -12.88 -3.16
C PHE A 269 2.28 -13.35 -3.44
N GLU A 270 1.70 -14.14 -2.55
CA GLU A 270 0.35 -14.67 -2.75
C GLU A 270 -0.72 -13.57 -2.69
N THR A 271 -0.64 -12.63 -1.75
CA THR A 271 -1.60 -11.50 -1.69
C THR A 271 -1.45 -10.57 -2.88
N THR A 272 -0.23 -10.38 -3.40
CA THR A 272 -0.03 -9.68 -4.67
C THR A 272 -0.71 -10.43 -5.82
N LYS A 273 -0.56 -11.76 -5.93
CA LYS A 273 -1.25 -12.53 -6.97
C LYS A 273 -2.77 -12.43 -6.87
N LEU A 274 -3.32 -12.37 -5.67
CA LEU A 274 -4.76 -12.18 -5.45
C LEU A 274 -5.25 -10.82 -5.98
N ALA A 275 -4.46 -9.76 -5.79
CA ALA A 275 -4.80 -8.42 -6.31
C ALA A 275 -4.66 -8.28 -7.83
N PHE A 276 -3.83 -9.13 -8.45
CA PHE A 276 -3.49 -9.06 -9.87
C PHE A 276 -3.79 -10.39 -10.58
N PRO A 277 -5.07 -10.81 -10.67
CA PRO A 277 -5.43 -12.05 -11.36
C PRO A 277 -4.96 -12.00 -12.81
N GLY A 278 -4.34 -13.09 -13.28
CA GLY A 278 -3.76 -13.18 -14.63
C GLY A 278 -2.40 -12.49 -14.80
N GLY A 279 -1.94 -11.71 -13.82
CA GLY A 279 -0.66 -11.01 -13.83
C GLY A 279 0.54 -11.90 -13.50
N GLU A 280 1.74 -11.45 -13.89
CA GLU A 280 3.01 -12.11 -13.57
C GLU A 280 3.75 -11.35 -12.46
N VAL A 281 3.81 -11.90 -11.25
CA VAL A 281 4.54 -11.26 -10.14
C VAL A 281 6.03 -11.60 -10.21
N LEU A 282 6.88 -10.58 -10.31
CA LEU A 282 8.35 -10.71 -10.32
C LEU A 282 8.94 -9.99 -9.11
N ALA A 283 9.88 -10.66 -8.44
CA ALA A 283 10.65 -10.06 -7.37
C ALA A 283 11.71 -9.10 -7.93
N HIS A 284 11.79 -7.89 -7.39
CA HIS A 284 12.93 -6.98 -7.56
C HIS A 284 13.70 -6.90 -6.23
N LEU A 285 15.02 -7.11 -6.27
CA LEU A 285 15.87 -7.10 -5.08
C LEU A 285 16.67 -5.79 -4.96
N ASP A 286 16.57 -5.08 -3.83
CA ASP A 286 17.56 -4.06 -3.48
C ASP A 286 18.86 -4.74 -3.00
N HIS A 287 19.71 -5.07 -3.97
CA HIS A 287 20.99 -5.73 -3.74
C HIS A 287 21.92 -4.99 -2.78
N LYS A 288 21.82 -3.64 -2.66
CA LYS A 288 22.72 -2.86 -1.80
C LYS A 288 22.27 -2.83 -0.35
N SER A 289 21.00 -3.11 -0.08
CA SER A 289 20.44 -3.16 1.28
C SER A 289 20.64 -4.51 2.00
N LEU A 290 21.00 -5.57 1.26
CA LEU A 290 21.09 -6.93 1.77
C LEU A 290 22.55 -7.41 1.86
N LYS A 291 22.90 -8.10 2.95
CA LYS A 291 24.20 -8.79 3.04
C LYS A 291 24.25 -9.91 1.99
N GLY A 292 25.47 -10.27 1.55
CA GLY A 292 25.66 -11.29 0.52
C GLY A 292 24.99 -12.63 0.83
N TRP A 293 25.06 -13.08 2.09
CA TRP A 293 24.43 -14.34 2.53
C TRP A 293 22.89 -14.24 2.57
N GLN A 294 22.34 -13.10 3.01
CA GLN A 294 20.89 -12.86 3.02
C GLN A 294 20.34 -12.92 1.60
N ARG A 295 21.00 -12.21 0.68
CA ARG A 295 20.65 -12.20 -0.74
C ARG A 295 20.67 -13.62 -1.33
N ASN A 296 21.70 -14.40 -1.06
CA ASN A 296 21.80 -15.77 -1.59
C ASN A 296 20.68 -16.67 -1.05
N ALA A 297 20.34 -16.55 0.23
CA ALA A 297 19.23 -17.28 0.83
C ALA A 297 17.88 -16.88 0.20
N ILE A 298 17.64 -15.58 -0.01
CA ILE A 298 16.44 -15.07 -0.68
C ILE A 298 16.35 -15.59 -2.11
N ILE A 299 17.41 -15.48 -2.91
CA ILE A 299 17.42 -15.96 -4.31
C ILE A 299 17.12 -17.45 -4.38
N ARG A 300 17.73 -18.25 -3.50
CA ARG A 300 17.47 -19.68 -3.42
C ARG A 300 16.00 -19.96 -3.11
N PHE A 301 15.44 -19.30 -2.10
CA PHE A 301 14.03 -19.46 -1.74
C PHE A 301 13.08 -19.05 -2.87
N LEU A 302 13.33 -17.91 -3.52
CA LEU A 302 12.52 -17.46 -4.67
C LEU A 302 12.54 -18.51 -5.79
N THR A 303 13.71 -19.10 -6.07
CA THR A 303 13.84 -20.20 -7.03
C THR A 303 13.05 -21.45 -6.60
N GLU A 304 13.17 -21.86 -5.33
CA GLU A 304 12.44 -22.98 -4.75
C GLU A 304 10.90 -22.78 -4.82
N GLN A 305 10.43 -21.53 -4.73
CA GLN A 305 9.02 -21.16 -4.83
C GLN A 305 8.57 -20.85 -6.27
N ASN A 306 9.43 -21.00 -7.28
CA ASN A 306 9.17 -20.60 -8.67
C ASN A 306 8.78 -19.12 -8.84
N ILE A 307 9.28 -18.24 -7.97
CA ILE A 307 9.09 -16.79 -8.06
C ILE A 307 10.22 -16.21 -8.91
N LYS A 308 9.88 -15.63 -10.05
CA LYS A 308 10.87 -15.05 -10.97
C LYS A 308 11.49 -13.79 -10.38
N ILE A 309 12.78 -13.59 -10.64
CA ILE A 309 13.51 -12.37 -10.28
C ILE A 309 13.63 -11.50 -11.53
N GLY A 310 13.08 -10.30 -11.48
CA GLY A 310 13.10 -9.33 -12.57
C GLY A 310 14.25 -8.33 -12.47
N LYS A 311 14.80 -7.94 -13.62
CA LYS A 311 15.65 -6.76 -13.78
C LYS A 311 14.77 -5.51 -13.92
N PRO A 312 15.30 -4.31 -13.64
CA PRO A 312 14.56 -3.05 -13.81
C PRO A 312 13.85 -2.87 -15.17
N SER A 313 14.45 -3.37 -16.25
CA SER A 313 13.88 -3.33 -17.60
C SER A 313 12.68 -4.24 -17.78
N ASP A 314 12.57 -5.31 -17.00
CA ASP A 314 11.55 -6.33 -17.19
C ASP A 314 10.16 -5.82 -16.83
N PHE A 315 10.06 -4.85 -15.91
CA PHE A 315 8.81 -4.29 -15.41
C PHE A 315 8.19 -3.21 -16.29
N CYS A 316 8.97 -2.64 -17.20
CA CYS A 316 8.49 -1.60 -18.10
C CYS A 316 7.83 -2.29 -19.31
N PRO A 317 6.67 -1.80 -19.79
CA PRO A 317 6.13 -2.27 -21.06
C PRO A 317 7.16 -2.01 -22.18
N CYS A 318 7.25 -2.94 -23.13
CA CYS A 318 8.08 -2.82 -24.32
C CYS A 318 7.56 -1.75 -25.28
#